data_AF-A0A496PMQ6-F1
#
_entry.id   AF-A0A496PMQ6-F1
#
_cell.length_a   1.000
_cell.length_b   1.000
_cell.length_c   1.000
_cell.angle_alpha   90.00
_cell.angle_beta   90.00
_cell.angle_gamma   90.00
#
_symmetry.space_group_name_H-M   'P 1'
#
loop_
_entity.id
_entity.type
_entity.pdbx_description
1 polymer ?
#
loop_
_entity_poly.entity_id
_entity_poly.type
_entity_poly.pdbx_seq_one_letter_code
_entity_poly.pdbx_strand_id
1 'polypeptide(L)'
;MDDPSGLGERGAVLWADLRTGDPLADAVALEVARTADRLDELDNIIQGKGVLELMQFRLTDIPFEEGDPFTVEVKFNAVMSEAKGQQAALVSLATKYEALASRGKSKPSSLPADLPDNVSSLDSILGRMKRA
;
A
#
# COMPACT_ATOMS: atom_id res chain seq x y z
N MET A 1 4.73 10.93 -15.26
CA MET A 1 5.43 10.03 -14.33
C MET A 1 5.10 8.63 -14.76
N ASP A 2 6.12 7.80 -14.94
CA ASP A 2 5.94 6.42 -15.37
C ASP A 2 5.22 5.61 -14.30
N ASP A 3 4.40 4.64 -14.71
CA ASP A 3 3.71 3.76 -13.78
C ASP A 3 4.71 2.88 -13.01
N PRO A 4 4.51 2.66 -11.69
CA PRO A 4 5.41 1.87 -10.88
C PRO A 4 5.40 0.41 -11.34
N SER A 5 6.58 -0.12 -11.63
CA SER A 5 6.75 -1.51 -12.02
C SER A 5 6.43 -2.47 -10.88
N GLY A 6 5.83 -3.63 -11.21
CA GLY A 6 5.64 -4.75 -10.27
C GLY A 6 4.38 -4.68 -9.41
N LEU A 7 3.38 -3.88 -9.80
CA LEU A 7 2.03 -3.98 -9.24
C LEU A 7 1.22 -5.05 -9.96
N GLY A 8 0.41 -5.78 -9.20
CA GLY A 8 -0.63 -6.65 -9.72
C GLY A 8 -1.83 -5.85 -10.24
N GLU A 9 -2.84 -6.56 -10.73
CA GLU A 9 -4.03 -5.94 -11.32
C GLU A 9 -4.73 -5.00 -10.32
N ARG A 10 -4.97 -5.48 -9.09
CA ARG A 10 -5.65 -4.70 -8.04
C ARG A 10 -4.81 -3.52 -7.58
N GLY A 11 -3.52 -3.72 -7.35
CA GLY A 11 -2.59 -2.66 -6.95
C GLY A 11 -2.47 -1.58 -8.01
N ALA A 12 -2.43 -1.95 -9.29
CA ALA A 12 -2.40 -0.98 -10.39
C ALA A 12 -3.65 -0.09 -10.42
N VAL A 13 -4.84 -0.66 -10.20
CA VAL A 13 -6.09 0.10 -10.09
C VAL A 13 -6.05 1.04 -8.88
N LEU A 14 -5.66 0.54 -7.71
CA LEU A 14 -5.54 1.36 -6.50
C LEU A 14 -4.53 2.49 -6.67
N TRP A 15 -3.40 2.24 -7.31
CA TRP A 15 -2.41 3.26 -7.61
C TRP A 15 -2.98 4.35 -8.53
N ALA A 16 -3.69 3.96 -9.58
CA ALA A 16 -4.29 4.91 -10.52
C ALA A 16 -5.32 5.82 -9.83
N ASP A 17 -6.07 5.29 -8.87
CA ASP A 17 -7.11 6.01 -8.11
C ASP A 17 -6.56 6.88 -6.97
N LEU A 18 -5.50 6.42 -6.30
CA LEU A 18 -4.96 7.06 -5.10
C LEU A 18 -3.79 8.01 -5.38
N ARG A 19 -3.19 7.99 -6.57
CA ARG A 19 -2.13 8.95 -6.89
C ARG A 19 -2.68 10.38 -6.95
N THR A 20 -1.97 11.31 -6.34
CA THR A 20 -2.33 12.72 -6.22
C THR A 20 -1.29 13.67 -6.79
N GLY A 21 -0.06 13.18 -7.03
CA GLY A 21 1.08 13.99 -7.44
C GLY A 21 1.86 14.61 -6.28
N ASP A 22 1.36 14.50 -5.04
CA ASP A 22 2.15 14.81 -3.84
C ASP A 22 3.10 13.64 -3.54
N PRO A 23 4.43 13.83 -3.57
CA PRO A 23 5.39 12.74 -3.37
C PRO A 23 5.19 11.96 -2.08
N LEU A 24 4.75 12.61 -1.00
CA LEU A 24 4.53 11.95 0.29
C LEU A 24 3.25 11.10 0.28
N ALA A 25 2.13 11.65 -0.20
CA ALA A 25 0.89 10.89 -0.33
C ALA A 25 1.06 9.74 -1.34
N ASP A 26 1.74 9.98 -2.45
CA ASP A 26 1.99 8.99 -3.50
C ASP A 26 2.88 7.85 -3.00
N ALA A 27 3.92 8.13 -2.19
CA ALA A 27 4.71 7.06 -1.58
C ALA A 27 3.87 6.12 -0.70
N VAL A 28 2.90 6.68 0.04
CA VAL A 28 1.99 5.87 0.87
C VAL A 28 0.97 5.13 0.01
N ALA A 29 0.41 5.78 -1.02
CA ALA A 29 -0.52 5.15 -1.96
C ALA A 29 0.11 3.94 -2.67
N LEU A 30 1.39 4.02 -3.03
CA LEU A 30 2.13 2.91 -3.63
C LEU A 30 2.25 1.72 -2.68
N GLU A 31 2.53 1.96 -1.40
CA GLU A 31 2.63 0.88 -0.41
C GLU A 31 1.25 0.27 -0.08
N VAL A 32 0.17 1.07 -0.14
CA VAL A 32 -1.22 0.57 -0.07
C VAL A 32 -1.48 -0.39 -1.23
N ALA A 33 -1.14 -0.01 -2.46
CA ALA A 33 -1.30 -0.84 -3.65
C ALA A 33 -0.53 -2.17 -3.54
N ARG A 34 0.75 -2.12 -3.16
CA ARG A 34 1.59 -3.33 -2.97
C ARG A 34 1.05 -4.26 -1.90
N THR A 35 0.53 -3.70 -0.80
CA THR A 35 -0.03 -4.51 0.30
C THR A 35 -1.34 -5.17 -0.13
N ALA A 36 -2.15 -4.50 -0.95
CA ALA A 36 -3.35 -5.08 -1.52
C ALA A 36 -3.04 -6.26 -2.46
N ASP A 37 -2.03 -6.15 -3.32
CA ASP A 37 -1.61 -7.25 -4.20
C ASP A 37 -1.10 -8.46 -3.40
N ARG A 38 -0.32 -8.24 -2.33
CA ARG A 38 0.12 -9.34 -1.44
C ARG A 38 -1.04 -10.03 -0.75
N LEU A 39 -2.10 -9.30 -0.39
CA LEU A 39 -3.30 -9.88 0.19
C LEU A 39 -4.07 -10.74 -0.81
N ASP A 40 -4.13 -10.33 -2.08
CA ASP A 40 -4.72 -11.15 -3.15
C ASP A 40 -3.89 -12.41 -3.41
N GLU A 41 -2.56 -12.32 -3.36
CA GLU A 41 -1.67 -13.49 -3.45
C GLU A 41 -1.89 -14.46 -2.28
N LEU A 42 -2.00 -13.94 -1.05
CA LEU A 42 -2.30 -14.75 0.13
C LEU A 42 -3.68 -15.42 0.03
N ASP A 43 -4.69 -14.72 -0.50
CA ASP A 43 -6.02 -15.29 -0.74
C ASP A 43 -5.96 -16.41 -1.78
N ASN A 44 -5.19 -16.23 -2.86
CA ASN A 44 -4.95 -17.29 -3.83
C ASN A 44 -4.28 -18.51 -3.20
N ILE A 45 -3.30 -18.33 -2.32
CA ILE A 45 -2.65 -19.42 -1.58
C ILE A 45 -3.66 -20.14 -0.68
N ILE A 46 -4.48 -19.41 0.08
CA ILE A 46 -5.49 -19.98 0.98
C ILE A 46 -6.54 -20.79 0.18
N GLN A 47 -6.92 -20.31 -1.00
CA GLN A 47 -7.88 -20.98 -1.88
C GLN A 47 -7.26 -22.15 -2.66
N GLY A 48 -5.96 -22.44 -2.49
CA GLY A 48 -5.26 -23.47 -3.24
C GLY A 48 -5.08 -23.16 -4.74
N LYS A 49 -5.28 -21.90 -5.14
CA LYS A 49 -5.03 -21.39 -6.51
C LYS A 49 -3.61 -20.88 -6.69
N GLY A 50 -2.96 -20.47 -5.59
CA GLY A 50 -1.60 -19.95 -5.55
C GLY A 50 -0.60 -21.03 -5.14
N VAL A 51 0.54 -21.04 -5.84
CA VAL A 51 1.73 -21.89 -5.62
C VAL A 51 1.63 -23.31 -6.18
N LEU A 52 1.63 -23.41 -7.52
CA LEU A 52 2.16 -24.60 -8.22
C LEU A 52 3.61 -24.38 -8.73
N GLU A 53 4.07 -23.14 -8.92
CA GLU A 53 5.31 -22.88 -9.69
C GLU A 53 6.60 -22.66 -8.86
N LEU A 54 6.53 -22.49 -7.53
CA LEU A 54 7.68 -22.06 -6.72
C LEU A 54 8.07 -22.98 -5.56
N MET A 55 7.46 -24.16 -5.42
CA MET A 55 7.76 -25.07 -4.32
C MET A 55 8.83 -26.11 -4.67
N GLN A 56 9.91 -26.12 -3.88
CA GLN A 56 10.87 -27.22 -3.83
C GLN A 56 10.34 -28.29 -2.88
N PHE A 57 9.99 -29.45 -3.42
CA PHE A 57 9.51 -30.58 -2.64
C PHE A 57 10.69 -31.33 -2.02
N ARG A 58 10.63 -31.57 -0.70
CA ARG A 58 11.46 -32.61 -0.06
C ARG A 58 10.63 -33.87 0.03
N LEU A 59 10.94 -34.85 -0.80
CA LEU A 59 10.41 -36.20 -0.69
C LEU A 59 11.11 -36.89 0.48
N THR A 60 10.42 -37.07 1.60
CA THR A 60 10.96 -37.74 2.78
C THR A 60 10.94 -39.26 2.64
N ASP A 61 9.96 -39.79 1.90
CA ASP A 61 9.78 -41.22 1.65
C ASP A 61 9.60 -41.44 0.15
N ILE A 62 10.65 -41.91 -0.53
CA ILE A 62 10.59 -42.39 -1.91
C ILE A 62 10.39 -43.91 -1.83
N PRO A 63 9.24 -44.48 -2.20
CA PRO A 63 9.08 -45.93 -2.30
C PRO A 63 10.00 -46.46 -3.41
N PHE A 64 10.58 -47.64 -3.18
CA PHE A 64 11.57 -48.28 -4.05
C PHE A 64 10.98 -48.97 -5.30
N GLU A 65 9.71 -48.76 -5.65
CA GLU A 65 9.07 -49.41 -6.80
C GLU A 65 8.66 -48.41 -7.89
N GLU A 66 9.14 -48.66 -9.11
CA GLU A 66 8.74 -47.92 -10.31
C GLU A 66 7.24 -48.12 -10.60
N GLY A 67 6.44 -47.05 -10.49
CA GLY A 67 5.08 -47.01 -11.01
C GLY A 67 4.00 -46.47 -10.08
N ASP A 68 4.29 -46.30 -8.79
CA ASP A 68 3.29 -45.83 -7.83
C ASP A 68 3.15 -44.29 -7.79
N PRO A 69 1.92 -43.75 -7.70
CA PRO A 69 1.68 -42.32 -7.61
C PRO A 69 2.21 -41.74 -6.28
N PHE A 70 3.08 -40.73 -6.38
CA PHE A 70 3.59 -40.00 -5.22
C PHE A 70 2.51 -39.09 -4.63
N THR A 71 2.28 -39.20 -3.32
CA THR A 71 1.46 -38.24 -2.57
C THR A 71 2.37 -37.26 -1.85
N VAL A 72 2.22 -35.96 -2.12
CA VAL A 72 2.99 -34.88 -1.48
C VAL A 72 2.08 -34.11 -0.54
N GLU A 73 2.36 -34.14 0.76
CA GLU A 73 1.65 -33.33 1.77
C GLU A 73 2.36 -31.98 1.93
N VAL A 74 1.68 -30.87 1.61
CA VAL A 74 2.18 -29.50 1.79
C VAL A 74 1.49 -28.87 2.99
N LYS A 75 2.27 -28.44 3.99
CA LYS A 75 1.78 -27.71 5.18
C LYS A 75 2.15 -26.25 5.09
N PHE A 76 1.16 -25.39 4.83
CA PHE A 76 1.34 -23.95 4.93
C PHE A 76 1.18 -23.50 6.38
N ASN A 77 2.27 -23.12 7.01
CA ASN A 77 2.25 -22.68 8.40
C ASN A 77 1.79 -21.22 8.51
N ALA A 78 0.84 -20.97 9.42
CA ALA A 78 0.47 -19.62 9.88
C ALA A 78 -0.01 -18.62 8.80
N VAL A 79 -0.49 -19.08 7.64
CA VAL A 79 -0.99 -18.19 6.55
C VAL A 79 -2.06 -17.22 7.04
N MET A 80 -2.97 -17.68 7.91
CA MET A 80 -4.01 -16.83 8.49
C MET A 80 -3.47 -15.73 9.40
N SER A 81 -2.33 -15.95 10.06
CA SER A 81 -1.68 -14.92 10.89
C SER A 81 -1.01 -13.87 10.03
N GLU A 82 -0.35 -14.28 8.94
CA GLU A 82 0.26 -13.36 7.97
C GLU A 82 -0.81 -12.50 7.27
N ALA A 83 -1.90 -13.13 6.82
CA ALA A 83 -3.03 -12.41 6.21
C ALA A 83 -3.61 -11.34 7.17
N LYS A 84 -3.77 -11.67 8.46
CA LYS A 84 -4.19 -10.68 9.47
C LYS A 84 -3.18 -9.55 9.65
N GLY A 85 -1.88 -9.87 9.64
CA GLY A 85 -0.81 -8.87 9.72
C GLY A 85 -0.84 -7.90 8.55
N GLN A 86 -0.96 -8.42 7.32
CA GLN A 86 -1.05 -7.62 6.10
C GLN A 86 -2.34 -6.79 6.04
N GLN A 87 -3.48 -7.33 6.51
CA GLN A 87 -4.73 -6.56 6.64
C GLN A 87 -4.58 -5.38 7.61
N ALA A 88 -3.98 -5.60 8.79
CA ALA A 88 -3.75 -4.54 9.75
C ALA A 88 -2.78 -3.46 9.19
N ALA A 89 -1.75 -3.88 8.46
CA ALA A 89 -0.84 -2.96 7.77
C ALA A 89 -1.57 -2.12 6.71
N LEU A 90 -2.41 -2.76 5.89
CA LEU A 90 -3.20 -2.07 4.86
C LEU A 90 -4.11 -1.00 5.47
N VAL A 91 -4.84 -1.34 6.53
CA VAL A 91 -5.72 -0.38 7.24
C VAL A 91 -4.89 0.80 7.77
N SER A 92 -3.74 0.53 8.41
CA SER A 92 -2.86 1.60 8.91
C SER A 92 -2.35 2.51 7.81
N LEU A 93 -1.94 1.96 6.67
CA LEU A 93 -1.46 2.71 5.52
C LEU A 93 -2.58 3.53 4.87
N ALA A 94 -3.77 2.96 4.70
CA ALA A 94 -4.93 3.65 4.14
C ALA A 94 -5.34 4.87 4.98
N THR A 95 -5.40 4.73 6.32
CA THR A 95 -5.71 5.84 7.21
C THR A 95 -4.64 6.95 7.16
N LYS A 96 -3.36 6.58 7.06
CA LYS A 96 -2.27 7.57 6.89
C LYS A 96 -2.38 8.28 5.55
N TYR A 97 -2.71 7.56 4.49
CA TYR A 97 -2.94 8.14 3.17
C TYR A 97 -4.09 9.16 3.21
N GLU A 98 -5.24 8.84 3.81
CA GLU A 98 -6.36 9.79 3.91
C GLU A 98 -5.97 11.08 4.64
N ALA A 99 -5.17 10.99 5.70
CA ALA A 99 -4.65 12.14 6.42
C ALA A 99 -3.68 13.00 5.59
N LEU A 100 -2.92 12.39 4.67
CA LEU A 100 -2.02 13.09 3.76
C LEU A 100 -2.77 13.69 2.56
N ALA A 101 -3.65 12.91 1.92
CA ALA A 101 -4.45 13.34 0.79
C ALA A 101 -5.39 14.51 1.15
N SER A 102 -5.86 14.57 2.39
CA SER A 102 -6.65 15.71 2.89
C SER A 102 -5.82 16.99 3.10
N ARG A 103 -4.50 16.88 3.34
CA ARG A 103 -3.60 18.05 3.40
C ARG A 103 -3.39 18.70 2.03
N GLY A 104 -3.28 17.89 0.97
CA GLY A 104 -3.17 18.37 -0.42
C GLY A 104 -4.41 19.09 -0.95
N LYS A 105 -5.60 18.86 -0.34
CA LYS A 105 -6.86 19.55 -0.67
C LYS A 105 -7.05 20.88 0.08
N SER A 106 -6.08 21.33 0.89
CA SER A 106 -6.13 22.67 1.45
C SER A 106 -6.03 23.69 0.31
N LYS A 107 -7.16 24.37 0.07
CA LYS A 107 -7.34 25.49 -0.86
C LYS A 107 -6.07 26.35 -0.88
N PRO A 108 -5.55 26.78 -2.04
CA PRO A 108 -4.51 27.80 -2.05
C PRO A 108 -5.05 28.96 -1.23
N SER A 109 -4.37 29.27 -0.12
CA SER A 109 -4.63 30.48 0.64
C SER A 109 -4.47 31.61 -0.34
N SER A 110 -5.58 32.13 -0.86
CA SER A 110 -5.58 33.37 -1.61
C SER A 110 -5.15 34.44 -0.61
N LEU A 111 -3.85 34.68 -0.54
CA LEU A 111 -3.32 35.94 -0.03
C LEU A 111 -4.12 37.04 -0.73
N PRO A 112 -4.73 37.98 0.03
CA PRO A 112 -5.33 39.15 -0.59
C PRO A 112 -4.29 39.78 -1.51
N ALA A 113 -4.66 40.06 -2.76
CA ALA A 113 -3.79 40.55 -3.83
C ALA A 113 -3.20 41.97 -3.58
N ASP A 114 -3.22 42.43 -2.34
CA ASP A 114 -3.02 43.83 -1.94
C ASP A 114 -2.12 43.93 -0.70
N LEU A 115 -1.16 43.00 -0.57
CA LEU A 115 -0.10 43.09 0.43
C LEU A 115 1.15 43.69 -0.22
N PRO A 116 1.69 44.81 0.28
CA PRO A 116 2.93 45.37 -0.24
C PRO A 116 4.10 44.39 -0.01
N ASP A 117 5.01 44.32 -0.97
CA ASP A 117 6.09 43.32 -1.11
C ASP A 117 7.06 43.20 0.10
N ASN A 118 6.94 44.07 1.09
CA ASN A 118 7.88 44.21 2.20
C ASN A 118 7.36 43.69 3.56
N VAL A 119 6.24 42.98 3.62
CA VAL A 119 5.72 42.45 4.89
C VAL A 119 5.83 40.92 4.95
N SER A 120 6.66 40.42 5.86
CA SER A 120 6.79 38.99 6.14
C SER A 120 5.48 38.43 6.70
N SER A 121 5.11 37.21 6.31
CA SER A 121 3.86 36.55 6.70
C SER A 121 3.67 36.49 8.24
N LEU A 122 4.75 36.52 9.01
CA LEU A 122 4.73 36.56 10.48
C LEU A 122 4.19 37.89 11.06
N ASP A 123 4.50 39.03 10.45
CA ASP A 123 4.04 40.35 10.92
C ASP A 123 2.52 40.52 10.76
N SER A 124 1.94 39.87 9.75
CA SER A 124 0.50 39.87 9.50
C SER A 124 -0.30 39.13 10.59
N ILE A 125 0.27 38.07 11.14
CA ILE A 125 -0.34 37.26 12.21
C ILE A 125 -0.28 38.03 13.52
N LEU A 126 0.86 38.66 13.81
CA LEU A 126 1.04 39.50 15.00
C LEU A 126 0.14 40.75 14.99
N GLY A 127 -0.11 41.33 13.81
CA GLY A 127 -1.04 42.46 13.65
C GLY A 127 -2.50 42.12 13.96
N ARG A 128 -2.94 40.88 13.66
CA ARG A 128 -4.30 40.42 13.99
C ARG A 128 -4.48 40.14 15.48
N MET A 129 -3.48 39.59 16.15
CA MET A 129 -3.55 39.30 17.60
C MET A 129 -3.60 40.57 18.46
N LYS A 130 -3.09 41.70 17.98
CA LYS A 130 -3.15 42.99 18.70
C LYS A 130 -4.49 43.74 18.57
N ARG A 131 -5.41 43.30 17.70
CA ARG A 131 -6.73 43.93 17.50
C ARG A 131 -7.90 43.12 18.09
N ALA A 132 -7.61 42.03 18.79
CA ALA A 132 -8.54 41.31 19.65
C ALA A 132 -8.33 41.73 21.10
#